data_AF-A0A4V1CWZ1-F1
#
_entry.id   AF-A0A4V1CWZ1-F1
#
_cell.length_a   1.000
_cell.length_b   1.000
_cell.length_c   1.000
_cell.angle_alpha   90.00
_cell.angle_beta   90.00
_cell.angle_gamma   90.00
#
_symmetry.space_group_name_H-M   'P 1'
#
loop_
_entity.id
_entity.type
_entity.pdbx_description
1 polymer ?
#
loop_
_entity_poly.entity_id
_entity_poly.type
_entity_poly.pdbx_seq_one_letter_code
_entity_poly.pdbx_strand_id
1 'polypeptide(L)'
;MYECYTLELEGSALRFAPRKDGGKDLAYLPGQPPKGYTLINLIGDPALLHCAIFRKEEGPGGFFVMHDTEGVLFMAVADTNLTYGMGLAHMGRMVTYARYGADIFEELSEDDG
;
A
#
# COMPACT_ATOMS: atom_id res chain seq x y z
N MET A 1 13.17 -5.78 7.49
CA MET A 1 12.51 -4.63 8.15
C MET A 1 12.06 -3.72 7.03
N TYR A 2 10.76 -3.47 6.90
CA TYR A 2 10.21 -2.63 5.84
C TYR A 2 10.13 -1.17 6.29
N GLU A 3 10.11 -0.24 5.34
CA GLU A 3 9.93 1.18 5.63
C GLU A 3 8.48 1.45 6.08
N CYS A 4 8.30 2.37 7.03
CA CYS A 4 6.98 2.71 7.56
C CYS A 4 6.78 4.23 7.57
N TYR A 5 5.64 4.66 7.03
CA TYR A 5 5.29 6.05 6.83
C TYR A 5 3.94 6.39 7.45
N THR A 6 3.78 7.63 7.86
CA THR A 6 2.46 8.24 8.09
C THR A 6 2.06 9.04 6.86
N LEU A 7 0.82 8.83 6.42
CA LEU A 7 0.18 9.60 5.36
C LEU A 7 -0.35 10.90 5.95
N GLU A 8 0.27 11.99 5.53
CA GLU A 8 -0.10 13.35 5.90
C GLU A 8 -0.67 14.09 4.69
N LEU A 9 -1.47 15.12 4.96
CA LEU A 9 -1.97 16.01 3.93
C LEU A 9 -1.06 17.23 3.80
N GLU A 10 -0.64 17.49 2.57
CA GLU A 10 0.06 18.71 2.20
C GLU A 10 -0.75 19.39 1.09
N GLY A 11 -1.65 20.29 1.49
CA GLY A 11 -2.65 20.86 0.59
C GLY A 11 -3.61 19.80 0.05
N SER A 12 -3.60 19.59 -1.26
CA SER A 12 -4.40 18.55 -1.94
C SER A 12 -3.63 17.25 -2.20
N ALA A 13 -2.36 17.18 -1.82
CA ALA A 13 -1.49 16.02 -2.04
C ALA A 13 -1.28 15.21 -0.76
N LEU A 14 -0.93 13.93 -0.95
CA LEU A 14 -0.45 13.08 0.13
C LEU A 14 1.07 13.19 0.25
N ARG A 15 1.54 13.34 1.48
CA ARG A 15 2.96 13.26 1.84
C ARG A 15 3.21 12.01 2.66
N PHE A 16 4.27 11.28 2.32
CA PHE A 16 4.75 10.11 3.05
C PHE A 16 5.82 10.56 4.04
N ALA A 17 5.44 10.80 5.29
CA ALA A 17 6.36 11.21 6.33
C ALA A 17 6.94 9.96 7.05
N PRO A 18 8.26 9.81 7.18
CA PRO A 18 8.85 8.68 7.91
C PRO A 18 8.28 8.58 9.33
N ARG A 19 7.82 7.40 9.72
CA ARG A 19 7.16 7.20 11.01
C ARG A 19 8.19 7.05 12.12
N LYS A 20 8.13 7.92 13.15
CA LYS A 20 9.12 7.97 14.24
C LYS A 20 9.19 6.69 15.09
N ASP A 21 8.10 5.94 15.19
CA ASP A 21 8.02 4.69 15.93
C ASP A 21 8.41 3.46 15.08
N GLY A 22 8.68 3.65 13.77
CA GLY A 22 8.99 2.57 12.83
C GLY A 22 7.85 1.57 12.61
N GLY A 23 6.61 1.90 12.98
CA GLY A 23 5.48 0.98 12.90
C GLY A 23 5.52 -0.15 13.93
N LYS A 24 6.23 0.02 15.05
CA LYS A 24 6.35 -1.02 16.11
C LYS A 24 5.02 -1.57 16.62
N ASP A 25 3.97 -0.74 16.64
CA ASP A 25 2.63 -1.13 17.07
C ASP A 25 1.83 -1.87 15.98
N LEU A 26 2.34 -1.87 14.75
CA LEU A 26 1.80 -2.56 13.59
C LEU A 26 2.73 -3.72 13.23
N ALA A 27 2.73 -4.74 14.09
CA ALA A 27 3.38 -6.02 13.82
C ALA A 27 2.65 -6.74 12.68
N TYR A 28 2.93 -6.33 11.45
CA TYR A 28 2.36 -6.92 10.26
C TYR A 28 3.15 -8.16 9.86
N LEU A 29 2.44 -9.28 9.77
CA LEU A 29 2.92 -10.50 9.16
C LEU A 29 2.05 -10.78 7.93
N PRO A 30 2.64 -11.03 6.74
CA PRO A 30 1.88 -11.38 5.56
C PRO A 30 0.88 -12.51 5.84
N GLY A 31 -0.39 -12.29 5.48
CA GLY A 31 -1.46 -13.26 5.70
C GLY A 31 -2.13 -13.23 7.08
N GLN A 32 -1.64 -12.42 8.03
CA GLN A 32 -2.27 -12.25 9.34
C GLN A 32 -2.53 -10.76 9.65
N PRO A 33 -3.80 -10.31 9.64
CA PRO A 33 -4.13 -8.94 10.04
C PRO A 33 -3.66 -8.66 11.47
N PRO A 34 -3.01 -7.50 11.72
CA PRO A 34 -2.70 -7.08 13.08
C PRO A 34 -3.98 -6.93 13.92
N LYS A 35 -3.87 -7.17 15.23
CA LYS A 35 -5.00 -7.04 16.16
C LYS A 35 -5.61 -5.63 16.08
N GLY A 36 -6.93 -5.54 15.99
CA GLY A 36 -7.66 -4.27 15.88
C GLY A 36 -7.75 -3.72 14.45
N TYR A 37 -7.34 -4.52 13.46
CA TYR A 37 -7.43 -4.18 12.05
C TYR A 37 -8.01 -5.33 11.24
N THR A 38 -8.86 -4.99 10.28
CA THR A 38 -9.44 -5.93 9.33
C THR A 38 -8.83 -5.73 7.95
N LEU A 39 -8.40 -6.80 7.29
CA LEU A 39 -8.08 -6.78 5.87
C LEU A 39 -9.37 -6.57 5.07
N ILE A 40 -9.48 -5.45 4.38
CA ILE A 40 -10.67 -5.11 3.60
C ILE A 40 -10.52 -5.52 2.15
N ASN A 41 -9.31 -5.40 1.59
CA ASN A 41 -9.09 -5.73 0.19
C ASN A 41 -7.60 -6.01 -0.11
N LEU A 42 -7.37 -6.71 -1.22
CA LEU A 42 -6.09 -6.87 -1.88
C LEU A 42 -6.27 -6.36 -3.32
N ILE A 43 -5.46 -5.37 -3.71
CA ILE A 43 -5.54 -4.76 -5.05
C ILE A 43 -4.20 -4.88 -5.77
N GLY A 44 -4.23 -4.94 -7.11
CA GLY A 44 -3.03 -5.13 -7.93
C GLY A 44 -2.79 -6.58 -8.30
N ASP A 45 -1.57 -6.88 -8.69
CA ASP A 45 -1.15 -8.19 -9.19
C ASP A 45 -0.08 -8.79 -8.25
N PRO A 46 -0.38 -9.90 -7.55
CA PRO A 46 0.58 -10.55 -6.67
C PRO A 46 1.89 -11.00 -7.34
N ALA A 47 1.89 -11.18 -8.67
CA ALA A 47 3.08 -11.53 -9.43
C ALA A 47 3.93 -10.31 -9.84
N LEU A 48 3.51 -9.09 -9.52
CA LEU A 48 4.20 -7.85 -9.89
C LEU A 48 4.24 -6.85 -8.73
N LEU A 49 3.09 -6.26 -8.41
CA LEU A 49 2.94 -5.24 -7.38
C LEU A 49 1.49 -5.27 -6.87
N HIS A 50 1.32 -5.48 -5.57
CA HIS A 50 0.00 -5.51 -4.94
C HIS A 50 -0.03 -4.82 -3.59
N CYS A 51 -1.20 -4.33 -3.21
CA CYS A 51 -1.42 -3.61 -1.97
C CYS A 51 -2.48 -4.30 -1.11
N ALA A 52 -2.11 -4.63 0.13
CA ALA A 52 -3.05 -5.06 1.15
C ALA A 52 -3.59 -3.84 1.90
N ILE A 53 -4.91 -3.75 2.02
CA ILE A 53 -5.62 -2.60 2.57
C ILE A 53 -6.29 -2.99 3.88
N PHE A 54 -5.87 -2.35 4.97
CA PHE A 54 -6.36 -2.62 6.30
C PHE A 54 -7.13 -1.44 6.85
N ARG A 55 -8.30 -1.73 7.43
CA ARG A 55 -9.11 -0.75 8.14
C ARG A 55 -9.00 -0.97 9.64
N LYS A 56 -8.87 0.11 10.40
CA LYS A 56 -8.94 0.03 11.86
C LYS A 56 -10.36 -0.34 12.29
N GLU A 57 -10.50 -1.34 13.15
CA GLU A 57 -11.80 -1.81 13.65
C GLU A 57 -12.48 -0.75 14.51
N GLU A 58 -11.70 -0.09 15.38
CA GLU A 58 -12.14 0.99 16.23
C GLU A 58 -11.44 2.30 15.88
N GLY A 59 -12.22 3.28 15.42
CA GLY A 59 -11.75 4.63 15.12
C GLY A 59 -11.52 4.91 13.63
N PRO A 60 -10.96 6.09 13.31
CA PRO A 60 -10.73 6.50 11.93
C PRO A 60 -9.47 5.83 11.34
N GLY A 61 -9.43 5.82 10.01
CA GLY A 61 -8.22 5.47 9.28
C GLY A 61 -7.94 3.97 9.15
N GLY A 62 -6.66 3.64 8.97
CA GLY A 62 -6.19 2.31 8.61
C GLY A 62 -4.74 2.35 8.13
N PHE A 63 -4.29 1.30 7.45
CA PHE A 63 -2.97 1.30 6.82
C PHE A 63 -2.96 0.46 5.55
N PHE A 64 -1.91 0.66 4.77
CA PHE A 64 -1.66 0.03 3.48
C PHE A 64 -0.31 -0.66 3.55
N VAL A 65 -0.21 -1.85 2.99
CA VAL A 65 1.08 -2.55 2.85
C VAL A 65 1.30 -2.86 1.38
N MET A 66 2.35 -2.27 0.81
CA MET A 66 2.74 -2.51 -0.56
C MET A 66 3.71 -3.68 -0.62
N HIS A 67 3.48 -4.58 -1.56
CA HIS A 67 4.29 -5.77 -1.78
C HIS A 67 4.68 -5.88 -3.25
N ASP A 68 5.88 -6.36 -3.50
CA ASP A 68 6.29 -6.95 -4.77
C ASP A 68 6.44 -8.47 -4.62
N THR A 69 7.14 -9.10 -5.56
CA THR A 69 7.41 -10.54 -5.56
C THR A 69 8.42 -10.98 -4.48
N GLU A 70 9.23 -10.05 -3.96
CA GLU A 70 10.24 -10.33 -2.93
C GLU A 70 9.71 -10.13 -1.51
N GLY A 71 8.66 -9.31 -1.34
CA GLY A 71 7.95 -9.18 -0.08
C GLY A 71 7.40 -7.78 0.15
N VAL A 72 7.45 -7.32 1.41
CA VAL A 72 6.93 -5.99 1.78
C VAL A 72 7.94 -4.91 1.39
N LEU A 73 7.51 -4.00 0.51
CA LEU A 73 8.27 -2.80 0.15
C LEU A 73 8.17 -1.75 1.25
N PHE A 74 6.94 -1.33 1.56
CA PHE A 74 6.68 -0.34 2.60
C PHE A 74 5.28 -0.46 3.18
N MET A 75 5.10 0.17 4.34
CA MET A 75 3.82 0.38 5.01
C MET A 75 3.49 1.88 5.05
N ALA A 76 2.24 2.22 4.80
CA ALA A 76 1.74 3.59 4.91
C ALA A 76 0.51 3.64 5.80
N VAL A 77 0.58 4.40 6.88
CA VAL A 77 -0.47 4.50 7.90
C VAL A 77 -1.26 5.78 7.70
N ALA A 78 -2.58 5.67 7.62
CA ALA A 78 -3.50 6.80 7.58
C ALA A 78 -4.24 6.90 8.91
N ASP A 79 -3.92 7.91 9.72
CA ASP A 79 -4.56 8.11 11.03
C ASP A 79 -5.97 8.71 10.94
N THR A 80 -6.41 9.16 9.75
CA THR A 80 -7.72 9.77 9.53
C THR A 80 -8.47 9.12 8.37
N ASN A 81 -9.80 9.28 8.33
CA ASN A 81 -10.60 8.80 7.19
C ASN A 81 -10.26 9.52 5.88
N LEU A 82 -9.87 10.80 5.95
CA LEU A 82 -9.52 11.58 4.77
C LEU A 82 -8.20 11.09 4.15
N THR A 83 -7.14 10.98 4.96
CA THR A 83 -5.85 10.42 4.50
C THR A 83 -5.99 8.98 4.07
N TYR A 84 -6.90 8.21 4.68
CA TYR A 84 -7.20 6.84 4.27
C TYR A 84 -7.88 6.78 2.90
N GLY A 85 -8.91 7.57 2.65
CA GLY A 85 -9.59 7.62 1.35
C GLY A 85 -8.64 8.07 0.23
N MET A 86 -7.82 9.09 0.48
CA MET A 86 -6.79 9.52 -0.47
C MET A 86 -5.71 8.46 -0.65
N GLY A 87 -5.32 7.77 0.42
CA GLY A 87 -4.34 6.69 0.40
C GLY A 87 -4.82 5.55 -0.49
N LEU A 88 -6.09 5.15 -0.35
CA LEU A 88 -6.71 4.13 -1.20
C LEU A 88 -6.61 4.49 -2.69
N ALA A 89 -6.97 5.73 -3.04
CA ALA A 89 -6.87 6.21 -4.42
C ALA A 89 -5.42 6.26 -4.93
N HIS A 90 -4.47 6.64 -4.07
CA HIS A 90 -3.05 6.69 -4.42
C HIS A 90 -2.47 5.29 -4.64
N MET A 91 -2.68 4.35 -3.71
CA MET A 91 -2.24 2.96 -3.83
C MET A 91 -2.85 2.27 -5.04
N GLY A 92 -4.15 2.51 -5.29
CA GLY A 92 -4.85 2.02 -6.47
C GLY A 92 -4.19 2.45 -7.78
N ARG A 93 -3.86 3.74 -7.91
CA ARG A 93 -3.15 4.22 -9.10
C ARG A 93 -1.77 3.59 -9.24
N MET A 94 -1.02 3.42 -8.15
CA MET A 94 0.31 2.81 -8.22
C MET A 94 0.28 1.37 -8.76
N VAL A 95 -0.60 0.52 -8.22
CA VAL A 95 -0.69 -0.88 -8.69
C VAL A 95 -1.23 -0.97 -10.12
N THR A 96 -2.17 -0.09 -10.51
CA THR A 96 -2.66 -0.02 -11.89
C THR A 96 -1.55 0.41 -12.86
N TYR A 97 -0.79 1.44 -12.53
CA TYR A 97 0.29 1.92 -13.40
C TYR A 97 1.43 0.92 -13.51
N ALA A 98 1.73 0.17 -12.44
CA ALA A 98 2.70 -0.91 -12.49
C ALA A 98 2.27 -2.00 -13.50
N ARG A 99 1.02 -2.47 -13.40
CA ARG A 99 0.49 -3.49 -14.34
C ARG A 99 0.48 -3.00 -15.78
N TYR A 100 -0.01 -1.79 -16.00
CA TYR A 100 -0.01 -1.18 -17.35
C TYR A 100 1.41 -1.04 -17.92
N GLY A 101 2.38 -0.67 -17.08
CA GLY A 101 3.78 -0.63 -17.48
C GLY A 101 4.31 -2.00 -17.89
N ALA A 102 4.01 -3.04 -17.11
CA ALA A 102 4.40 -4.41 -17.43
C ALA A 102 3.78 -4.89 -18.77
N ASP A 103 2.49 -4.62 -18.99
CA ASP A 103 1.80 -4.99 -20.23
C ASP A 103 2.51 -4.41 -21.48
N ILE A 104 2.95 -3.14 -21.44
CA ILE A 104 3.68 -2.51 -22.56
C ILE A 104 5.00 -3.23 -22.85
N PHE A 105 5.76 -3.62 -21.82
CA PHE A 105 7.06 -4.27 -22.03
C PHE A 105 6.91 -5.73 -22.46
N GLU A 106 5.88 -6.43 -21.98
CA GLU A 106 5.53 -7.77 -22.45
C GLU A 106 5.19 -7.73 -23.95
N GLU A 107 4.31 -6.81 -24.39
CA GLU A 107 3.96 -6.64 -25.81
C GLU A 107 5.20 -6.35 -26.69
N LEU A 108 6.09 -5.45 -26.26
CA LEU A 108 7.31 -5.14 -27.02
C LEU A 108 8.28 -6.33 -27.11
N SER A 109 8.29 -7.21 -26.12
CA SER A 109 9.16 -8.40 -26.12
C SER A 109 8.65 -9.51 -27.04
N GLU A 110 7.34 -9.53 -27.33
CA GLU A 110 6.72 -10.48 -28.24
C GLU A 110 6.90 -10.08 -29.72
N ASP A 111 7.01 -8.78 -30.03
CA ASP A 111 7.20 -8.27 -31.39
C ASP A 111 8.65 -8.42 -31.93
N ASP A 112 9.63 -8.61 -31.04
CA ASP A 112 11.06 -8.79 -31.38
C ASP A 112 11.50 -10.27 -31.54
N GLY A 113 10.54 -11.22 -31.51
CA GLY A 113 10.78 -12.68 -31.63
C GLY A 113 10.37 -13.30 -32.96
#